data_AF-A0A0H3AQ15-F1
#
_entry.id   AF-A0A0H3AQ15-F1
#
_cell.length_a   1.000
_cell.length_b   1.000
_cell.length_c   1.000
_cell.angle_alpha   90.00
_cell.angle_beta   90.00
_cell.angle_gamma   90.00
#
_symmetry.space_group_name_H-M   'P 1'
#
loop_
_entity.id
_entity.type
_entity.pdbx_description
1 polymer ?
#
loop_
_entity_poly.entity_id
_entity_poly.type
_entity_poly.pdbx_seq_one_letter_code
_entity_poly.pdbx_strand_id
1 'polypeptide(L)'
;MQTSPSAVARLLSHTPGLVIHDDGSARADVVSFQVPSPATLKFVGQTALEATGYPMFARRTEMVIWAMVRQHLFARRTLFLHLDEAQDLLRHQTPSALQSVVRTLKSLMQAKDWPVGLILSGTPELKDLLNHDPQLARRFYPIEFPKLFATADATRVMETISAYASRVNLSVSSNLNDDFSARLIHASDGEFGLLIEIVISAAEEALLARKDHLDHLHFIMAFRRRSGCIDALNPFIAVDFLRIDARTLLAKEISR
;
A
#
# COMPACT_ATOMS: atom_id res chain seq x y z
N MET A 1 15.53 -6.04 -0.20
CA MET A 1 14.41 -5.38 0.50
C MET A 1 13.14 -5.93 -0.11
N GLN A 2 12.57 -6.99 0.47
CA GLN A 2 11.29 -7.55 0.01
C GLN A 2 10.22 -6.52 0.40
N THR A 3 9.61 -5.88 -0.59
CA THR A 3 8.42 -5.06 -0.36
C THR A 3 7.34 -5.97 0.21
N SER A 4 6.81 -5.61 1.38
CA SER A 4 5.59 -6.26 1.88
C SER A 4 4.55 -6.19 0.76
N PRO A 5 3.97 -7.33 0.33
CA PRO A 5 2.99 -7.31 -0.75
C PRO A 5 1.82 -6.43 -0.33
N SER A 6 1.38 -5.54 -1.23
CA SER A 6 0.20 -4.71 -1.00
C SER A 6 -1.00 -5.59 -0.61
N ALA A 7 -1.96 -5.02 0.12
CA ALA A 7 -3.15 -5.76 0.54
C ALA A 7 -3.85 -6.44 -0.67
N VAL A 8 -3.83 -5.77 -1.82
CA VAL A 8 -4.33 -6.30 -3.09
C VAL A 8 -3.51 -7.49 -3.56
N ALA A 9 -2.17 -7.37 -3.63
CA ALA A 9 -1.31 -8.49 -4.03
C ALA A 9 -1.52 -9.74 -3.15
N ARG A 10 -1.71 -9.55 -1.84
CA ARG A 10 -2.03 -10.64 -0.91
C ARG A 10 -3.42 -11.25 -1.17
N LEU A 11 -4.44 -10.41 -1.37
CA LEU A 11 -5.80 -10.89 -1.65
C LEU A 11 -5.86 -11.68 -2.95
N LEU A 12 -5.19 -11.18 -4.00
CA LEU A 12 -5.08 -11.88 -5.26
C LEU A 12 -4.46 -13.26 -5.03
N SER A 13 -3.30 -13.36 -4.38
CA SER A 13 -2.58 -14.65 -4.19
C SER A 13 -3.32 -15.69 -3.36
N HIS A 14 -4.31 -15.27 -2.57
CA HIS A 14 -5.15 -16.15 -1.76
C HIS A 14 -6.54 -16.38 -2.39
N THR A 15 -6.83 -15.82 -3.56
CA THR A 15 -8.12 -16.00 -4.24
C THR A 15 -8.14 -17.35 -4.97
N PRO A 16 -9.00 -18.31 -4.56
CA PRO A 16 -9.02 -19.64 -5.16
C PRO A 16 -9.36 -19.58 -6.65
N GLY A 17 -8.61 -20.34 -7.47
CA GLY A 17 -8.87 -20.47 -8.91
C GLY A 17 -8.35 -19.33 -9.77
N LEU A 18 -7.77 -18.28 -9.17
CA LEU A 18 -7.13 -17.18 -9.89
C LEU A 18 -5.69 -17.58 -10.29
N VAL A 19 -5.36 -17.53 -11.58
CA VAL A 19 -3.99 -17.77 -12.06
C VAL A 19 -3.23 -16.45 -12.09
N ILE A 20 -2.43 -16.19 -11.05
CA ILE A 20 -1.50 -15.07 -11.00
C ILE A 20 -0.14 -15.59 -11.39
N HIS A 21 0.48 -14.96 -12.39
CA HIS A 21 1.89 -15.15 -12.77
C HIS A 21 2.52 -16.49 -12.37
N ASP A 22 2.40 -17.46 -13.26
CA ASP A 22 3.15 -18.71 -13.17
C ASP A 22 4.10 -18.76 -14.38
N ASP A 23 5.40 -18.90 -14.11
CA ASP A 23 6.50 -18.81 -15.10
C ASP A 23 6.50 -19.96 -16.13
N GLY A 24 5.51 -20.85 -16.08
CA GLY A 24 5.23 -21.85 -17.12
C GLY A 24 3.82 -21.79 -17.72
N SER A 25 2.93 -20.95 -17.19
CA SER A 25 1.53 -20.91 -17.64
C SER A 25 1.35 -19.95 -18.81
N ALA A 26 0.78 -20.47 -19.90
CA ALA A 26 0.30 -19.66 -21.03
C ALA A 26 -0.81 -18.67 -20.63
N ARG A 27 -1.40 -18.82 -19.43
CA ARG A 27 -2.48 -18.00 -18.89
C ARG A 27 -2.03 -17.20 -17.67
N ALA A 28 -2.47 -15.95 -17.57
CA ALA A 28 -2.38 -15.12 -16.36
C ALA A 28 -3.67 -14.31 -16.25
N ASP A 29 -4.55 -14.70 -15.33
CA ASP A 29 -5.85 -14.05 -15.08
C ASP A 29 -5.67 -12.63 -14.58
N VAL A 30 -4.62 -12.39 -13.80
CA VAL A 30 -4.28 -11.05 -13.30
C VAL A 30 -2.83 -10.76 -13.60
N VAL A 31 -2.61 -9.63 -14.27
CA VAL A 31 -1.30 -9.01 -14.45
C VAL A 31 -1.24 -7.82 -13.51
N SER A 32 -0.26 -7.82 -12.62
CA SER A 32 -0.05 -6.74 -11.64
C SER A 32 1.27 -6.04 -11.89
N PHE A 33 1.29 -4.72 -11.78
CA PHE A 33 2.53 -3.96 -11.75
C PHE A 33 2.38 -2.68 -10.94
N GLN A 34 3.48 -2.23 -10.35
CA GLN A 34 3.56 -0.92 -9.75
C GLN A 34 3.70 0.14 -10.85
N VAL A 35 2.91 1.21 -10.78
CA VAL A 35 3.00 2.32 -11.73
C VAL A 35 4.42 2.92 -11.68
N PRO A 36 5.10 3.07 -12.83
CA PRO A 36 6.46 3.59 -12.85
C PRO A 36 6.48 5.08 -12.56
N SER A 37 7.59 5.56 -12.00
CA SER A 37 7.89 6.99 -11.87
C SER A 37 9.09 7.34 -12.78
N PRO A 38 8.93 8.24 -13.77
CA PRO A 38 7.73 9.02 -14.09
C PRO A 38 6.66 8.21 -14.84
N ALA A 39 5.39 8.45 -14.51
CA ALA A 39 4.22 7.71 -15.01
C ALA A 39 3.76 8.12 -16.43
N THR A 40 4.69 8.31 -17.36
CA THR A 40 4.32 8.61 -18.76
C THR A 40 3.60 7.44 -19.40
N LEU A 41 2.70 7.71 -20.35
CA LEU A 41 1.93 6.67 -21.04
C LEU A 41 2.83 5.62 -21.72
N LYS A 42 4.02 6.02 -22.18
CA LYS A 42 5.05 5.10 -22.68
C LYS A 42 5.62 4.20 -21.58
N PHE A 43 6.07 4.76 -20.46
CA PHE A 43 6.64 3.97 -19.36
C PHE A 43 5.60 3.04 -18.73
N VAL A 44 4.36 3.51 -18.51
CA VAL A 44 3.26 2.67 -18.03
C VAL A 44 3.01 1.49 -18.98
N GLY A 45 3.01 1.72 -20.30
CA GLY A 45 2.86 0.65 -21.28
C GLY A 45 4.03 -0.33 -21.29
N GLN A 46 5.27 0.14 -21.08
CA GLN A 46 6.46 -0.71 -20.97
C GLN A 46 6.37 -1.61 -19.74
N THR A 47 6.08 -1.04 -18.58
CA THR A 47 5.93 -1.78 -17.32
C THR A 47 4.78 -2.78 -17.39
N ALA A 48 3.65 -2.41 -18.01
CA ALA A 48 2.55 -3.33 -18.25
C ALA A 48 2.97 -4.51 -19.14
N LEU A 49 3.73 -4.26 -20.21
CA LEU A 49 4.20 -5.29 -21.14
C LEU A 49 5.23 -6.22 -20.48
N GLU A 50 6.18 -5.66 -19.72
CA GLU A 50 7.13 -6.42 -18.90
C GLU A 50 6.40 -7.30 -17.89
N ALA A 51 5.37 -6.75 -17.24
CA ALA A 51 4.49 -7.49 -16.36
C ALA A 51 3.65 -8.52 -17.11
N THR A 52 3.55 -8.53 -18.44
CA THR A 52 3.00 -9.69 -19.15
C THR A 52 4.04 -10.79 -19.42
N GLY A 53 5.27 -10.67 -18.92
CA GLY A 53 6.37 -11.60 -19.18
C GLY A 53 7.13 -11.31 -20.48
N TYR A 54 6.96 -10.11 -21.07
CA TYR A 54 7.64 -9.71 -22.29
C TYR A 54 8.61 -8.54 -22.01
N PRO A 55 9.88 -8.83 -21.67
CA PRO A 55 10.88 -7.79 -21.48
C PRO A 55 11.19 -7.09 -22.81
N MET A 56 11.13 -5.76 -22.83
CA MET A 56 11.30 -5.00 -24.07
C MET A 56 12.75 -4.54 -24.27
N PHE A 57 13.44 -5.15 -25.24
CA PHE A 57 14.84 -4.82 -25.55
C PHE A 57 15.03 -3.69 -26.59
N ALA A 58 13.98 -3.34 -27.34
CA ALA A 58 14.06 -2.38 -28.44
C ALA A 58 13.24 -1.11 -28.17
N ARG A 59 13.74 0.05 -28.62
CA ARG A 59 12.97 1.31 -28.58
C ARG A 59 11.77 1.22 -29.52
N ARG A 60 10.57 1.35 -28.96
CA ARG A 60 9.29 1.39 -29.70
C ARG A 60 8.51 2.67 -29.40
N THR A 61 7.59 3.01 -30.29
CA THR A 61 6.64 4.11 -30.09
C THR A 61 5.56 3.69 -29.10
N GLU A 62 4.91 4.67 -28.46
CA GLU A 62 3.81 4.44 -27.52
C GLU A 62 2.67 3.62 -28.13
N MET A 63 2.26 3.96 -29.36
CA MET A 63 1.21 3.24 -30.08
C MET A 63 1.53 1.76 -30.27
N VAL A 64 2.78 1.43 -30.63
CA VAL A 64 3.22 0.04 -30.81
C VAL A 64 3.25 -0.69 -29.46
N ILE A 65 3.73 -0.04 -28.40
CA ILE A 65 3.76 -0.61 -27.05
C ILE A 65 2.34 -1.00 -26.60
N TRP A 66 1.37 -0.10 -26.74
CA TRP A 66 -0.02 -0.39 -26.32
C TRP A 66 -0.75 -1.38 -27.22
N ALA A 67 -0.39 -1.48 -28.51
CA ALA A 67 -0.84 -2.57 -29.35
C ALA A 67 -0.33 -3.93 -28.84
N MET A 68 0.95 -4.00 -28.47
CA MET A 68 1.55 -5.21 -27.89
C MET A 68 0.91 -5.55 -26.53
N VAL A 69 0.72 -4.57 -25.64
CA VAL A 69 0.05 -4.80 -24.35
C VAL A 69 -1.31 -5.49 -24.57
N ARG A 70 -2.15 -4.98 -25.47
CA ARG A 70 -3.44 -5.61 -25.79
C ARG A 70 -3.30 -7.03 -26.31
N GLN A 71 -2.37 -7.25 -27.24
CA GLN A 71 -2.12 -8.58 -27.80
C GLN A 71 -1.67 -9.58 -26.72
N HIS A 72 -0.79 -9.15 -25.80
CA HIS A 72 -0.30 -10.00 -24.73
C HIS A 72 -1.36 -10.28 -23.66
N LEU A 73 -2.18 -9.28 -23.29
CA LEU A 73 -3.32 -9.49 -22.40
C LEU A 73 -4.32 -10.50 -22.99
N PHE A 74 -4.61 -10.41 -24.30
CA PHE A 74 -5.44 -11.39 -25.00
C PHE A 74 -4.79 -12.78 -25.03
N ALA A 75 -3.52 -12.87 -25.44
CA ALA A 75 -2.80 -14.14 -25.55
C ALA A 75 -2.71 -14.87 -24.20
N ARG A 76 -2.53 -14.11 -23.10
CA ARG A 76 -2.49 -14.64 -21.73
C ARG A 76 -3.87 -14.80 -21.10
N ARG A 77 -4.95 -14.50 -21.82
CA ARG A 77 -6.34 -14.53 -21.32
C ARG A 77 -6.51 -13.74 -20.03
N THR A 78 -5.85 -12.58 -19.94
CA THR A 78 -5.84 -11.75 -18.75
C THR A 78 -7.20 -11.09 -18.55
N LEU A 79 -7.79 -11.32 -17.39
CA LEU A 79 -9.10 -10.79 -17.00
C LEU A 79 -8.96 -9.44 -16.31
N PHE A 80 -7.92 -9.27 -15.49
CA PHE A 80 -7.68 -8.03 -14.74
C PHE A 80 -6.25 -7.52 -14.92
N LEU A 81 -6.14 -6.20 -15.12
CA LEU A 81 -4.90 -5.46 -15.04
C LEU A 81 -4.90 -4.66 -13.73
N HIS A 82 -3.97 -4.98 -12.84
CA HIS A 82 -3.80 -4.31 -11.57
C HIS A 82 -2.64 -3.30 -11.64
N LEU A 83 -2.94 -2.03 -11.38
CA LEU A 83 -1.98 -0.94 -11.25
C LEU A 83 -1.86 -0.60 -9.77
N ASP A 84 -0.72 -0.95 -9.18
CA ASP A 84 -0.35 -0.57 -7.81
C ASP A 84 0.27 0.83 -7.80
N GLU A 85 0.12 1.58 -6.70
CA GLU A 85 0.51 2.99 -6.59
C GLU A 85 -0.07 3.89 -7.70
N ALA A 86 -1.32 3.64 -8.10
CA ALA A 86 -1.95 4.30 -9.25
C ALA A 86 -2.10 5.82 -9.13
N GLN A 87 -1.99 6.40 -7.92
CA GLN A 87 -1.89 7.85 -7.75
C GLN A 87 -0.67 8.45 -8.44
N ASP A 88 0.38 7.66 -8.71
CA ASP A 88 1.56 8.14 -9.43
C ASP A 88 1.23 8.55 -10.87
N LEU A 89 0.12 8.08 -11.44
CA LEU A 89 -0.42 8.56 -12.71
C LEU A 89 -0.76 10.06 -12.67
N LEU A 90 -1.02 10.64 -11.50
CA LEU A 90 -1.29 12.07 -11.34
C LEU A 90 0.00 12.90 -11.20
N ARG A 91 1.06 12.31 -10.66
CA ARG A 91 2.25 13.06 -10.23
C ARG A 91 3.00 13.64 -11.44
N HIS A 92 3.28 14.94 -11.37
CA HIS A 92 4.07 15.68 -12.36
C HIS A 92 3.54 15.57 -13.82
N GLN A 93 2.25 15.26 -14.01
CA GLN A 93 1.64 15.18 -15.33
C GLN A 93 0.99 16.50 -15.74
N THR A 94 1.06 16.81 -17.04
CA THR A 94 0.19 17.82 -17.62
C THR A 94 -1.24 17.26 -17.75
N PRO A 95 -2.29 18.12 -17.73
CA PRO A 95 -3.66 17.65 -17.93
C PRO A 95 -3.87 16.82 -19.20
N SER A 96 -3.17 17.18 -20.29
CA SER A 96 -3.23 16.45 -21.57
C SER A 96 -2.60 15.04 -21.49
N ALA A 97 -1.47 14.92 -20.78
CA ALA A 97 -0.81 13.63 -20.57
C ALA A 97 -1.69 12.71 -19.73
N LEU A 98 -2.26 13.24 -18.63
CA LEU A 98 -3.18 12.52 -17.76
C LEU A 98 -4.43 12.03 -18.52
N GLN A 99 -5.05 12.90 -19.32
CA GLN A 99 -6.18 12.54 -20.19
C GLN A 99 -5.83 11.42 -21.19
N SER A 100 -4.60 11.41 -21.70
CA SER A 100 -4.14 10.37 -22.62
C SER A 100 -3.98 9.02 -21.91
N VAL A 101 -3.49 9.01 -20.66
CA VAL A 101 -3.46 7.81 -19.82
C VAL A 101 -4.87 7.29 -19.55
N VAL A 102 -5.77 8.15 -19.05
CA VAL A 102 -7.17 7.77 -18.75
C VAL A 102 -7.88 7.21 -19.98
N ARG A 103 -7.72 7.85 -21.15
CA ARG A 103 -8.28 7.36 -22.42
C ARG A 103 -7.74 5.99 -22.80
N THR A 104 -6.45 5.76 -22.58
CA THR A 104 -5.82 4.47 -22.89
C THR A 104 -6.34 3.36 -21.98
N LEU A 105 -6.42 3.61 -20.67
CA LEU A 105 -7.02 2.68 -19.71
C LEU A 105 -8.50 2.37 -20.06
N LYS A 106 -9.30 3.39 -20.40
CA LYS A 106 -10.68 3.20 -20.88
C LYS A 106 -10.74 2.32 -22.13
N SER A 107 -9.78 2.46 -23.05
CA SER A 107 -9.75 1.66 -24.28
C SER A 107 -9.50 0.18 -24.03
N LEU A 108 -8.76 -0.19 -22.97
CA LEU A 108 -8.56 -1.58 -22.57
C LEU A 108 -9.85 -2.20 -22.04
N MET A 109 -10.61 -1.45 -21.24
CA MET A 109 -11.89 -1.89 -20.69
C MET A 109 -12.97 -2.07 -21.77
N GLN A 110 -12.86 -1.33 -22.88
CA GLN A 110 -13.84 -1.28 -23.96
C GLN A 110 -13.42 -2.07 -25.21
N ALA A 111 -12.29 -2.78 -25.15
CA ALA A 111 -11.81 -3.55 -26.27
C ALA A 111 -12.85 -4.61 -26.67
N LYS A 112 -13.23 -4.65 -27.96
CA LYS A 112 -14.27 -5.56 -28.46
C LYS A 112 -13.87 -7.02 -28.37
N ASP A 113 -12.62 -7.31 -28.71
CA ASP A 113 -12.13 -8.69 -28.78
C ASP A 113 -11.82 -9.27 -27.40
N TRP A 114 -11.32 -8.43 -26.48
CA TRP A 114 -10.92 -8.86 -25.14
C TRP A 114 -10.91 -7.69 -24.15
N PRO A 115 -12.06 -7.37 -23.51
CA PRO A 115 -12.13 -6.33 -22.51
C PRO A 115 -11.42 -6.76 -21.22
N VAL A 116 -10.61 -5.88 -20.64
CA VAL A 116 -9.85 -6.14 -19.41
C VAL A 116 -10.38 -5.28 -18.26
N GLY A 117 -10.67 -5.92 -17.12
CA GLY A 117 -11.02 -5.23 -15.88
C GLY A 117 -9.82 -4.50 -15.29
N LEU A 118 -10.03 -3.32 -14.69
CA LEU A 118 -8.96 -2.58 -14.03
C LEU A 118 -9.11 -2.69 -12.51
N ILE A 119 -8.00 -2.96 -11.84
CA ILE A 119 -7.86 -2.83 -10.39
C ILE A 119 -6.85 -1.70 -10.17
N LEU A 120 -7.25 -0.65 -9.48
CA LEU A 120 -6.36 0.46 -9.12
C LEU A 120 -6.21 0.47 -7.61
N SER A 121 -4.98 0.44 -7.12
CA SER A 121 -4.68 0.57 -5.70
C SER A 121 -3.66 1.69 -5.49
N GLY A 122 -3.65 2.26 -4.29
CA GLY A 122 -2.86 3.46 -4.03
C GLY A 122 -3.31 4.23 -2.79
N THR A 123 -2.73 5.40 -2.62
CA THR A 123 -3.03 6.33 -1.53
C THR A 123 -4.32 7.13 -1.78
N PRO A 124 -4.85 7.91 -0.81
CA PRO A 124 -6.08 8.67 -0.97
C PRO A 124 -6.13 9.60 -2.20
N GLU A 125 -4.97 10.09 -2.66
CA GLU A 125 -4.79 10.89 -3.87
C GLU A 125 -5.31 10.19 -5.14
N LEU A 126 -5.40 8.86 -5.15
CA LEU A 126 -6.01 8.11 -6.25
C LEU A 126 -7.48 8.53 -6.51
N LYS A 127 -8.18 9.01 -5.48
CA LYS A 127 -9.55 9.53 -5.62
C LYS A 127 -9.61 10.71 -6.60
N ASP A 128 -8.56 11.54 -6.64
CA ASP A 128 -8.51 12.70 -7.54
C ASP A 128 -8.43 12.27 -9.01
N LEU A 129 -7.73 11.17 -9.30
CA LEU A 129 -7.69 10.56 -10.65
C LEU A 129 -9.08 10.11 -11.08
N LEU A 130 -9.79 9.40 -10.21
CA LEU A 130 -11.12 8.87 -10.51
C LEU A 130 -12.13 10.00 -10.68
N ASN A 131 -12.06 11.02 -9.82
CA ASN A 131 -12.98 12.16 -9.82
C ASN A 131 -12.71 13.13 -10.98
N HIS A 132 -11.51 13.13 -11.58
CA HIS A 132 -11.21 13.95 -12.75
C HIS A 132 -12.08 13.57 -13.95
N ASP A 133 -12.54 12.31 -14.05
CA ASP A 133 -13.36 11.85 -15.17
C ASP A 133 -14.62 11.11 -14.65
N PRO A 134 -15.79 11.76 -14.66
CA PRO A 134 -17.03 11.16 -14.17
C PRO A 134 -17.43 9.85 -14.87
N GLN A 135 -16.99 9.62 -16.11
CA GLN A 135 -17.24 8.35 -16.80
C GLN A 135 -16.33 7.23 -16.29
N LEU A 136 -15.12 7.56 -15.84
CA LEU A 136 -14.21 6.63 -15.19
C LEU A 136 -14.74 6.29 -13.80
N ALA A 137 -15.07 7.30 -12.98
CA ALA A 137 -15.61 7.11 -11.63
C ALA A 137 -16.79 6.13 -11.58
N ARG A 138 -17.73 6.22 -12.53
CA ARG A 138 -18.92 5.34 -12.62
C ARG A 138 -18.61 3.86 -12.91
N ARG A 139 -17.39 3.54 -13.32
CA ARG A 139 -16.96 2.17 -13.66
C ARG A 139 -16.13 1.51 -12.56
N PHE A 140 -15.78 2.25 -11.53
CA PHE A 140 -15.03 1.73 -10.39
C PHE A 140 -15.94 1.50 -9.20
N TYR A 141 -15.67 0.42 -8.48
CA TYR A 141 -16.25 0.15 -7.18
C TYR A 141 -15.19 0.50 -6.11
N PRO A 142 -15.34 1.63 -5.40
CA PRO A 142 -14.33 2.06 -4.44
C PRO A 142 -14.36 1.19 -3.18
N ILE A 143 -13.18 0.75 -2.76
CA ILE A 143 -12.94 0.10 -1.47
C ILE A 143 -11.92 0.95 -0.74
N GLU A 144 -12.30 1.48 0.43
CA GLU A 144 -11.43 2.30 1.27
C GLU A 144 -11.11 1.55 2.55
N PHE A 145 -9.84 1.56 2.94
CA PHE A 145 -9.41 1.14 4.26
C PHE A 145 -9.49 2.36 5.19
N PRO A 146 -10.48 2.43 6.10
CA PRO A 146 -10.62 3.60 6.96
C PRO A 146 -9.47 3.67 7.96
N LYS A 147 -9.19 4.89 8.43
CA LYS A 147 -8.34 5.08 9.61
C LYS A 147 -8.96 4.40 10.83
N LEU A 148 -8.10 3.94 11.72
CA LEU A 148 -8.48 3.43 13.04
C LEU A 148 -8.84 4.58 13.97
N PHE A 149 -9.84 4.35 14.82
CA PHE A 149 -10.29 5.30 15.82
C PHE A 149 -10.20 4.67 17.22
N ALA A 150 -9.61 5.41 18.17
CA ALA A 150 -9.43 4.91 19.53
C ALA A 150 -10.73 4.46 20.21
N THR A 151 -11.85 5.11 19.90
CA THR A 151 -13.17 4.79 20.45
C THR A 151 -13.81 3.53 19.86
N ALA A 152 -13.37 3.07 18.69
CA ALA A 152 -13.98 1.96 17.96
C ALA A 152 -13.05 0.74 17.82
N ASP A 153 -11.74 0.96 17.78
CA ASP A 153 -10.77 -0.04 17.34
C ASP A 153 -9.81 -0.53 18.45
N ALA A 154 -9.95 -0.07 19.70
CA ALA A 154 -9.04 -0.43 20.79
C ALA A 154 -8.87 -1.96 20.96
N THR A 155 -9.99 -2.69 21.02
CA THR A 155 -9.97 -4.17 21.11
C THR A 155 -9.23 -4.81 19.94
N ARG A 156 -9.50 -4.36 18.72
CA ARG A 156 -8.87 -4.88 17.51
C ARG A 156 -7.37 -4.60 17.49
N VAL A 157 -6.94 -3.46 18.02
CA VAL A 157 -5.53 -3.13 18.18
C VAL A 157 -4.86 -4.08 19.18
N MET A 158 -5.48 -4.35 20.32
CA MET A 158 -4.97 -5.31 21.31
C MET A 158 -4.89 -6.74 20.77
N GLU A 159 -5.89 -7.17 20.00
CA GLU A 159 -5.87 -8.45 19.29
C GLU A 159 -4.74 -8.51 18.26
N THR A 160 -4.49 -7.41 17.53
CA THR A 160 -3.38 -7.32 16.57
C THR A 160 -2.04 -7.45 17.29
N ILE A 161 -1.81 -6.73 18.38
CA ILE A 161 -0.59 -6.85 19.19
C ILE A 161 -0.38 -8.30 19.63
N SER A 162 -1.41 -8.92 20.19
CA SER A 162 -1.36 -10.31 20.66
C SER A 162 -1.09 -11.31 19.54
N ALA A 163 -1.69 -11.11 18.37
CA ALA A 163 -1.49 -11.94 17.20
C ALA A 163 -0.04 -11.87 16.68
N TYR A 164 0.59 -10.69 16.66
CA TYR A 164 1.98 -10.55 16.24
C TYR A 164 2.98 -11.02 17.31
N ALA A 165 2.74 -10.71 18.60
CA ALA A 165 3.59 -11.17 19.70
C ALA A 165 3.65 -12.70 19.78
N SER A 166 2.49 -13.37 19.65
CA SER A 166 2.42 -14.84 19.69
C SER A 166 3.17 -15.51 18.53
N ARG A 167 3.26 -14.89 17.36
CA ARG A 167 4.04 -15.41 16.22
C ARG A 167 5.54 -15.52 16.50
N VAL A 168 6.03 -14.77 17.47
CA VAL A 168 7.44 -14.76 17.90
C VAL A 168 7.60 -15.25 19.34
N ASN A 169 6.59 -15.93 19.89
CA ASN A 169 6.58 -16.47 21.25
C ASN A 169 6.78 -15.42 22.36
N LEU A 170 6.34 -14.18 22.14
CA LEU A 170 6.28 -13.15 23.16
C LEU A 170 4.91 -13.14 23.83
N SER A 171 4.88 -13.08 25.16
CA SER A 171 3.66 -12.73 25.90
C SER A 171 3.39 -11.23 25.83
N VAL A 172 2.15 -10.80 26.09
CA VAL A 172 1.78 -9.38 26.11
C VAL A 172 1.61 -8.94 27.54
N SER A 173 2.35 -7.92 27.97
CA SER A 173 2.30 -7.40 29.32
C SER A 173 0.96 -6.71 29.62
N SER A 174 0.49 -6.82 30.86
CA SER A 174 -0.77 -6.20 31.32
C SER A 174 -0.72 -4.67 31.37
N ASN A 175 0.47 -4.06 31.19
CA ASN A 175 0.61 -2.61 31.09
C ASN A 175 0.23 -2.04 29.71
N LEU A 176 -0.11 -2.91 28.74
CA LEU A 176 -0.70 -2.53 27.47
C LEU A 176 -2.23 -2.58 27.61
N ASN A 177 -2.84 -1.42 27.80
CA ASN A 177 -4.27 -1.25 28.06
C ASN A 177 -4.95 -0.37 26.99
N ASP A 178 -6.18 0.09 27.26
CA ASP A 178 -6.92 0.92 26.31
C ASP A 178 -6.27 2.29 26.04
N ASP A 179 -5.63 2.92 27.05
CA ASP A 179 -4.85 4.15 26.86
C ASP A 179 -3.66 3.90 25.91
N PHE A 180 -2.99 2.76 26.09
CA PHE A 180 -1.93 2.34 25.18
C PHE A 180 -2.43 2.15 23.74
N SER A 181 -3.60 1.56 23.56
CA SER A 181 -4.21 1.40 22.23
C SER A 181 -4.46 2.75 21.56
N ALA A 182 -4.95 3.74 22.30
CA ALA A 182 -5.15 5.09 21.79
C ALA A 182 -3.82 5.75 21.37
N ARG A 183 -2.75 5.57 22.15
CA ARG A 183 -1.40 6.05 21.84
C ARG A 183 -0.83 5.38 20.60
N LEU A 184 -1.01 4.07 20.45
CA LEU A 184 -0.54 3.33 19.28
C LEU A 184 -1.28 3.76 18.01
N ILE A 185 -2.62 3.93 18.07
CA ILE A 185 -3.42 4.46 16.96
C ILE A 185 -2.93 5.86 16.58
N HIS A 186 -2.66 6.73 17.55
CA HIS A 186 -2.14 8.06 17.27
C HIS A 186 -0.72 8.01 16.68
N ALA A 187 0.18 7.19 17.23
CA ALA A 187 1.55 7.01 16.75
C ALA A 187 1.61 6.47 15.31
N SER A 188 0.56 5.77 14.86
CA SER A 188 0.39 5.29 13.49
C SER A 188 -0.47 6.21 12.62
N ASP A 189 -0.85 7.40 13.08
CA ASP A 189 -1.79 8.31 12.41
C ASP A 189 -3.11 7.62 11.96
N GLY A 190 -3.54 6.61 12.72
CA GLY A 190 -4.69 5.78 12.42
C GLY A 190 -4.49 4.81 11.24
N GLU A 191 -3.32 4.76 10.60
CA GLU A 191 -3.05 3.83 9.51
C GLU A 191 -2.74 2.43 10.04
N PHE A 192 -3.55 1.44 9.67
CA PHE A 192 -3.41 0.06 10.16
C PHE A 192 -2.09 -0.60 9.72
N GLY A 193 -1.62 -0.31 8.51
CA GLY A 193 -0.32 -0.80 8.02
C GLY A 193 0.84 -0.29 8.88
N LEU A 194 0.85 1.03 9.14
CA LEU A 194 1.87 1.64 9.99
C LEU A 194 1.77 1.17 11.45
N LEU A 195 0.56 0.90 11.95
CA LEU A 195 0.36 0.31 13.26
C LEU A 195 1.07 -1.04 13.37
N ILE A 196 0.88 -1.91 12.37
CA ILE A 196 1.56 -3.21 12.30
C ILE A 196 3.08 -3.04 12.29
N GLU A 197 3.62 -2.10 11.51
CA GLU A 197 5.07 -1.83 11.48
C GLU A 197 5.61 -1.41 12.85
N ILE A 198 4.87 -0.58 13.60
CA ILE A 198 5.25 -0.19 14.96
C ILE A 198 5.21 -1.40 15.90
N VAL A 199 4.19 -2.26 15.80
CA VAL A 199 4.08 -3.49 16.61
C VAL A 199 5.24 -4.45 16.32
N ILE A 200 5.56 -4.68 15.04
CA ILE A 200 6.70 -5.51 14.63
C ILE A 200 8.01 -4.91 15.17
N SER A 201 8.21 -3.60 15.02
CA SER A 201 9.39 -2.91 15.53
C SER A 201 9.52 -3.03 17.05
N ALA A 202 8.42 -2.95 17.80
CA ALA A 202 8.44 -3.14 19.24
C ALA A 202 8.76 -4.60 19.62
N ALA A 203 8.21 -5.58 18.90
CA ALA A 203 8.57 -6.99 19.08
C ALA A 203 10.06 -7.24 18.79
N GLU A 204 10.63 -6.60 17.77
CA GLU A 204 12.07 -6.65 17.50
C GLU A 204 12.89 -6.10 18.68
N GLU A 205 12.52 -4.94 19.25
CA GLU A 205 13.19 -4.39 20.42
C GLU A 205 13.16 -5.36 21.62
N ALA A 206 12.02 -6.02 21.86
CA ALA A 206 11.89 -7.03 22.91
C ALA A 206 12.81 -8.23 22.69
N LEU A 207 12.86 -8.75 21.46
CA LEU A 207 13.72 -9.88 21.10
C LEU A 207 15.21 -9.53 21.19
N LEU A 208 15.59 -8.33 20.72
CA LEU A 208 16.98 -7.84 20.82
C LEU A 208 17.40 -7.64 22.29
N ALA A 209 16.47 -7.19 23.14
CA ALA A 209 16.65 -7.10 24.59
C ALA A 209 16.54 -8.46 25.32
N ARG A 210 16.36 -9.56 24.58
CA ARG A 210 16.19 -10.93 25.09
C ARG A 210 15.07 -11.06 26.13
N LYS A 211 13.96 -10.35 25.90
CA LYS A 211 12.74 -10.45 26.69
C LYS A 211 11.85 -11.57 26.16
N ASP A 212 10.98 -12.06 27.05
CA ASP A 212 9.93 -13.06 26.80
C ASP A 212 8.52 -12.43 26.72
N HIS A 213 8.46 -11.10 26.82
CA HIS A 213 7.22 -10.34 26.78
C HIS A 213 7.42 -9.03 26.02
N LEU A 214 6.32 -8.59 25.41
CA LEU A 214 6.16 -7.27 24.82
C LEU A 214 5.50 -6.35 25.85
N ASP A 215 6.10 -5.19 26.06
CA ASP A 215 5.61 -4.17 27.00
C ASP A 215 5.72 -2.76 26.42
N HIS A 216 5.24 -1.80 27.19
CA HIS A 216 5.25 -0.38 26.85
C HIS A 216 6.64 0.18 26.47
N LEU A 217 7.71 -0.27 27.14
CA LEU A 217 9.06 0.25 26.93
C LEU A 217 9.56 -0.05 25.51
N HIS A 218 9.22 -1.23 24.99
CA HIS A 218 9.61 -1.61 23.64
C HIS A 218 8.97 -0.73 22.56
N PHE A 219 7.74 -0.25 22.78
CA PHE A 219 7.09 0.70 21.88
C PHE A 219 7.71 2.09 21.95
N ILE A 220 8.11 2.54 23.15
CA ILE A 220 8.88 3.77 23.32
C ILE A 220 10.17 3.70 22.49
N MET A 221 10.92 2.61 22.64
CA MET A 221 12.20 2.40 21.95
C MET A 221 12.02 2.31 20.44
N ALA A 222 11.05 1.52 19.97
CA ALA A 222 10.74 1.37 18.57
C ALA A 222 10.33 2.70 17.92
N PHE A 223 9.47 3.47 18.58
CA PHE A 223 9.06 4.78 18.07
C PHE A 223 10.24 5.76 18.03
N ARG A 224 11.06 5.82 19.08
CA ARG A 224 12.26 6.66 19.12
C ARG A 224 13.25 6.29 18.02
N ARG A 225 13.46 5.01 17.76
CA ARG A 225 14.32 4.51 16.67
C ARG A 225 13.79 4.93 15.30
N ARG A 226 12.47 4.86 15.10
CA ARG A 226 11.80 5.21 13.84
C ARG A 226 11.78 6.71 13.57
N SER A 227 11.38 7.52 14.56
CA SER A 227 11.17 8.97 14.38
C SER A 227 12.38 9.81 14.74
N GLY A 228 13.29 9.31 15.58
CA GLY A 228 14.39 10.09 16.17
C GLY A 228 13.93 11.23 17.07
N CYS A 229 12.69 11.19 17.57
CA CYS A 229 12.14 12.21 18.45
C CYS A 229 12.72 12.13 19.87
N ILE A 230 12.67 13.26 20.59
CA ILE A 230 12.89 13.28 22.05
C ILE A 230 11.67 12.73 22.79
N ASP A 231 11.83 12.45 24.08
CA ASP A 231 10.78 11.83 24.91
C ASP A 231 9.52 12.68 25.04
N ALA A 232 9.67 14.02 25.10
CA ALA A 232 8.54 14.94 25.10
C ALA A 232 7.68 14.86 23.83
N LEU A 233 8.22 14.31 22.74
CA LEU A 233 7.56 14.16 21.44
C LEU A 233 7.30 12.67 21.10
N ASN A 234 7.46 11.77 22.06
CA ASN A 234 7.12 10.36 21.89
C ASN A 234 5.67 10.14 22.38
N PRO A 235 4.73 9.72 21.51
CA PRO A 235 3.34 9.48 21.90
C PRO A 235 3.14 8.45 23.01
N PHE A 236 4.12 7.57 23.23
CA PHE A 236 4.10 6.60 24.32
C PHE A 236 4.59 7.19 25.66
N ILE A 237 5.22 8.36 25.66
CA ILE A 237 5.69 9.03 26.91
C ILE A 237 4.85 10.27 27.22
N ALA A 238 4.57 11.09 26.22
CA ALA A 238 3.97 12.40 26.42
C ALA A 238 2.58 12.33 27.05
N VAL A 239 2.30 13.20 28.02
CA VAL A 239 0.98 13.26 28.68
C VAL A 239 -0.09 13.66 27.66
N ASP A 240 0.13 14.75 26.92
CA ASP A 240 -0.77 15.25 25.89
C ASP A 240 -0.34 14.78 24.49
N PHE A 241 -0.33 13.46 24.32
CA PHE A 241 0.21 12.84 23.09
C PHE A 241 -0.57 13.23 21.84
N LEU A 242 -1.85 13.58 21.95
CA LEU A 242 -2.71 13.96 20.81
C LEU A 242 -2.24 15.23 20.09
N ARG A 243 -1.41 16.07 20.74
CA ARG A 243 -0.84 17.29 20.15
C ARG A 243 0.43 17.04 19.33
N ILE A 244 0.97 15.82 19.41
CA ILE A 244 2.18 15.46 18.68
C ILE A 244 1.79 15.14 17.24
N ASP A 245 2.55 15.65 16.28
CA ASP A 245 2.47 15.14 14.91
C ASP A 245 3.32 13.88 14.78
N ALA A 246 2.67 12.72 14.85
CA ALA A 246 3.32 11.42 14.78
C ALA A 246 4.04 11.13 13.44
N ARG A 247 3.83 11.94 12.40
CA ARG A 247 4.53 11.82 11.11
C ARG A 247 5.83 12.62 11.05
N THR A 248 6.06 13.56 11.96
CA THR A 248 7.26 14.38 11.91
C THR A 248 8.50 13.58 12.32
N LEU A 249 9.49 13.50 11.43
CA LEU A 249 10.79 12.89 11.70
C LEU A 249 11.77 13.91 12.29
N LEU A 250 12.64 13.45 13.17
CA LEU A 250 13.72 14.21 13.82
C LEU A 250 13.23 15.50 14.51
N ALA A 251 11.99 15.48 15.01
CA ALA A 251 11.42 16.62 15.71
C ALA A 251 12.26 16.95 16.96
N LYS A 252 12.74 18.18 17.02
CA LYS A 252 13.37 18.77 18.22
C LYS A 252 12.35 19.66 18.91
N GLU A 253 12.51 19.84 20.22
CA GLU A 253 11.72 20.81 20.97
C GLU A 253 11.86 22.19 20.28
N ILE A 254 10.73 22.76 19.85
CA ILE A 254 10.72 24.14 19.37
C ILE A 254 10.81 24.98 20.64
N SER A 255 12.00 25.48 20.97
CA SER A 255 12.16 26.48 22.02
C SER A 255 11.24 27.66 21.68
N ARG A 256 10.20 27.84 22.49
CA ARG A 256 9.36 29.05 22.47
C ARG A 256 10.05 30.17 23.23
#